data_AF-A0A2K1IBC7-F1
#
_entry.id   AF-A0A2K1IBC7-F1
#
_cell.length_a   1.000
_cell.length_b   1.000
_cell.length_c   1.000
_cell.angle_alpha   90.00
_cell.angle_beta   90.00
_cell.angle_gamma   90.00
#
_symmetry.space_group_name_H-M   'P 1'
#
loop_
_entity.id
_entity.type
_entity.pdbx_description
1 polymer ?
#
loop_
_entity_poly.entity_id
_entity_poly.type
_entity_poly.pdbx_seq_one_letter_code
_entity_poly.pdbx_strand_id
1 'polypeptide(L)'
;MALGIPPQLASIEKEVQGIFKFLATGFQRIDKIKDAGRQSKHLEELSARMRGAKSRIKEFDVEIKVEEGKINPEFNKLLTEKKQFMITERNSYVAKRRTYTSLIGNRQESLDKDSHAGSAQDADVCVASSWLSPRLHALHFFLSCFSCQKQIL
;
A
#
# COMPACT_ATOMS: atom_id res chain seq x y z
N MET A 1 -29.72 -27.31 -3.32
CA MET A 1 -29.40 -26.34 -4.38
C MET A 1 -28.38 -25.37 -3.82
N ALA A 2 -27.10 -25.57 -4.12
CA ALA A 2 -26.05 -24.65 -3.69
C ALA A 2 -26.18 -23.38 -4.54
N LEU A 3 -26.41 -22.23 -3.89
CA LEU A 3 -26.38 -20.92 -4.54
C LEU A 3 -24.98 -20.73 -5.13
N GLY A 4 -24.87 -20.93 -6.44
CA GLY A 4 -23.64 -21.23 -7.14
C GLY A 4 -22.75 -20.00 -7.33
N ILE A 5 -21.87 -19.74 -6.36
CA ILE A 5 -20.65 -18.98 -6.63
C ILE A 5 -19.70 -19.91 -7.39
N PRO A 6 -19.28 -19.55 -8.63
CA PRO A 6 -18.25 -20.27 -9.36
C PRO A 6 -17.04 -20.50 -8.45
N PRO A 7 -16.49 -21.73 -8.43
CA PRO A 7 -15.44 -22.08 -7.48
C PRO A 7 -14.20 -21.19 -7.60
N GLN A 8 -13.91 -20.65 -8.79
CA GLN A 8 -12.77 -19.74 -8.94
C GLN A 8 -13.03 -18.37 -8.30
N LEU A 9 -14.26 -17.83 -8.38
CA LEU A 9 -14.62 -16.55 -7.76
C LEU A 9 -14.52 -16.68 -6.25
N ALA A 10 -15.03 -17.79 -5.70
CA ALA A 10 -14.90 -18.09 -4.28
C ALA A 10 -13.43 -18.26 -3.84
N SER A 11 -12.57 -18.84 -4.69
CA SER A 11 -11.14 -18.96 -4.41
C SER A 11 -10.46 -17.59 -4.36
N ILE A 12 -10.70 -16.75 -5.37
CA ILE A 12 -10.13 -15.40 -5.45
C ILE A 12 -10.61 -14.56 -4.26
N GLU A 13 -11.89 -14.64 -3.88
CA GLU A 13 -12.44 -13.95 -2.71
C GLU A 13 -11.69 -14.36 -1.43
N LYS A 14 -11.49 -15.67 -1.22
CA LYS A 14 -10.74 -16.18 -0.06
C LYS A 14 -9.29 -15.69 -0.04
N GLU A 15 -8.62 -15.66 -1.19
CA GLU A 15 -7.26 -15.15 -1.29
C GLU A 15 -7.18 -13.66 -0.94
N VAL A 16 -8.10 -12.84 -1.46
CA VAL A 16 -8.16 -11.40 -1.16
C VAL A 16 -8.44 -11.17 0.32
N GLN A 17 -9.38 -11.92 0.92
CA GLN A 17 -9.65 -11.85 2.36
C GLN A 17 -8.43 -12.24 3.20
N GLY A 18 -7.67 -13.27 2.78
CA GLY A 18 -6.42 -13.66 3.41
C GLY A 18 -5.39 -12.51 3.38
N ILE A 19 -5.29 -11.82 2.26
CA ILE A 19 -4.44 -10.63 2.13
C ILE A 19 -4.92 -9.51 3.07
N PHE A 20 -6.22 -9.22 3.16
CA PHE A 20 -6.75 -8.20 4.07
C PHE A 20 -6.48 -8.52 5.54
N LYS A 21 -6.62 -9.77 5.96
CA LYS A 21 -6.23 -10.21 7.32
C LYS A 21 -4.75 -9.98 7.59
N PHE A 22 -3.89 -10.27 6.61
CA PHE A 22 -2.46 -9.98 6.69
C PHE A 22 -2.21 -8.47 6.82
N LEU A 23 -2.88 -7.65 6.01
CA LEU A 23 -2.75 -6.19 6.06
C LEU A 23 -3.19 -5.63 7.42
N ALA A 24 -4.36 -6.04 7.92
CA ALA A 24 -4.87 -5.62 9.22
C ALA A 24 -3.86 -5.93 10.34
N THR A 25 -3.35 -7.15 10.36
CA THR A 25 -2.36 -7.59 11.35
C THR A 25 -1.04 -6.83 11.20
N GLY A 26 -0.61 -6.57 9.98
CA GLY A 26 0.62 -5.85 9.68
C GLY A 26 0.57 -4.39 10.12
N PHE A 27 -0.52 -3.67 9.83
CA PHE A 27 -0.68 -2.29 10.28
C PHE A 27 -0.75 -2.19 11.81
N GLN A 28 -1.47 -3.11 12.48
CA GLN A 28 -1.48 -3.17 13.95
C GLN A 28 -0.08 -3.41 14.54
N ARG A 29 0.81 -4.12 13.83
CA ARG A 29 2.20 -4.31 14.27
C ARG A 29 3.04 -3.06 14.11
N ILE A 30 2.81 -2.26 13.07
CA ILE A 30 3.57 -1.02 12.83
C ILE A 30 3.42 -0.04 14.01
N ASP A 31 2.23 0.05 14.61
CA ASP A 31 1.97 0.88 15.80
C ASP A 31 2.86 0.51 17.00
N LYS A 32 3.32 -0.75 17.06
CA LYS A 32 4.14 -1.27 18.17
C LYS A 32 5.64 -1.07 17.95
N ILE A 33 6.05 -0.72 16.73
CA ILE A 33 7.45 -0.55 16.36
C ILE A 33 7.84 0.90 16.58
N LYS A 34 8.87 1.13 17.39
CA LYS A 34 9.38 2.49 17.68
C LYS A 34 10.33 3.02 16.61
N ASP A 35 11.08 2.12 15.99
CA ASP A 35 12.11 2.45 15.00
C ASP A 35 11.50 2.78 13.63
N ALA A 36 11.72 4.01 13.16
CA ALA A 36 11.20 4.52 11.89
C ALA A 36 11.70 3.73 10.67
N GLY A 37 12.95 3.25 10.69
CA GLY A 37 13.51 2.43 9.61
C GLY A 37 12.78 1.09 9.45
N ARG A 38 12.54 0.39 10.56
CA ARG A 38 11.76 -0.85 10.61
C ARG A 38 10.30 -0.63 10.23
N GLN A 39 9.67 0.44 10.71
CA GLN A 39 8.30 0.79 10.29
C GLN A 39 8.23 0.95 8.76
N SER A 40 9.19 1.65 8.16
CA SER A 40 9.26 1.85 6.71
C SER A 40 9.41 0.52 5.95
N LYS A 41 10.26 -0.40 6.44
CA LYS A 41 10.41 -1.74 5.85
C LYS A 41 9.10 -2.54 5.88
N HIS A 42 8.35 -2.49 6.99
CA HIS A 42 7.05 -3.16 7.07
C HIS A 42 6.01 -2.53 6.14
N LEU A 43 6.02 -1.20 5.98
CA LEU A 43 5.13 -0.54 5.01
C LEU A 43 5.39 -1.01 3.58
N GLU A 44 6.64 -1.25 3.18
CA GLU A 44 6.95 -1.79 1.85
C GLU A 44 6.39 -3.20 1.64
N GLU A 45 6.50 -4.07 2.64
CA GLU A 45 5.92 -5.41 2.59
C GLU A 45 4.39 -5.37 2.46
N LEU A 46 3.72 -4.57 3.29
CA LEU A 46 2.26 -4.39 3.21
C LEU A 46 1.84 -3.81 1.87
N SER A 47 2.71 -3.03 1.25
CA SER A 47 2.45 -2.43 -0.05
C SER A 47 2.54 -3.40 -1.20
N ALA A 48 3.49 -4.33 -1.15
CA ALA A 48 3.53 -5.45 -2.08
C ALA A 48 2.25 -6.28 -1.97
N ARG A 49 1.76 -6.54 -0.75
CA ARG A 49 0.50 -7.25 -0.50
C ARG A 49 -0.72 -6.49 -1.04
N MET A 50 -0.79 -5.16 -0.85
CA MET A 50 -1.85 -4.33 -1.43
C MET A 50 -1.87 -4.31 -2.97
N ARG A 51 -0.71 -4.47 -3.61
CA ARG A 51 -0.61 -4.64 -5.08
C ARG A 51 -1.13 -6.02 -5.49
N GLY A 52 -0.76 -7.08 -4.75
CA GLY A 52 -1.30 -8.42 -4.94
C GLY A 52 -2.83 -8.47 -4.83
N ALA A 53 -3.41 -7.83 -3.80
CA ALA A 53 -4.86 -7.70 -3.67
C ALA A 53 -5.50 -7.02 -4.89
N LYS A 54 -4.89 -5.95 -5.42
CA LYS A 54 -5.38 -5.28 -6.64
C LYS A 54 -5.40 -6.22 -7.85
N SER A 55 -4.34 -7.01 -8.05
CA SER A 55 -4.28 -7.99 -9.15
C SER A 55 -5.38 -9.05 -9.01
N ARG A 56 -5.57 -9.60 -7.80
CA ARG A 56 -6.66 -10.57 -7.54
C ARG A 56 -8.05 -9.99 -7.73
N ILE A 57 -8.29 -8.74 -7.30
CA ILE A 57 -9.57 -8.06 -7.54
C ILE A 57 -9.83 -7.85 -9.04
N LYS A 58 -8.79 -7.59 -9.84
CA LYS A 58 -8.92 -7.52 -11.30
C LYS A 58 -9.25 -8.89 -11.90
N GLU A 59 -8.61 -9.96 -11.43
CA GLU A 59 -8.97 -11.34 -11.83
C GLU A 59 -10.43 -11.64 -11.49
N PHE A 60 -10.91 -11.22 -10.32
CA PHE A 60 -12.33 -11.34 -9.94
C PHE A 60 -13.27 -10.60 -10.89
N ASP A 61 -12.91 -9.39 -11.35
CA ASP A 61 -13.71 -8.61 -12.30
C ASP A 61 -13.78 -9.26 -13.69
N VAL A 62 -12.65 -9.78 -14.18
CA VAL A 62 -12.59 -10.51 -15.44
C VAL A 62 -13.48 -11.74 -15.37
N GLU A 63 -13.44 -12.45 -14.25
CA GLU A 63 -14.20 -13.67 -14.06
C GLU A 63 -15.70 -13.44 -13.96
N ILE A 64 -16.14 -12.37 -13.29
CA ILE A 64 -17.56 -11.96 -13.30
C ILE A 64 -18.05 -11.80 -14.74
N LYS A 65 -17.25 -11.16 -15.61
CA LYS A 65 -17.61 -10.92 -17.02
C LYS A 65 -17.69 -12.21 -17.84
N VAL A 66 -16.83 -13.19 -17.56
CA VAL A 66 -16.87 -14.51 -18.22
C VAL A 66 -18.16 -15.25 -17.87
N GLU A 67 -18.60 -15.12 -16.64
CA GLU A 67 -19.79 -15.80 -16.13
C GLU A 67 -21.09 -15.01 -16.36
N GLU A 68 -21.01 -13.72 -16.73
CA GLU A 68 -22.15 -12.78 -16.84
C GLU A 68 -23.31 -13.27 -17.72
N GLY A 69 -23.04 -14.13 -18.71
CA GLY A 69 -24.05 -14.76 -19.58
C GLY A 69 -24.65 -16.07 -19.05
N LYS A 70 -24.14 -16.63 -17.95
CA LYS A 70 -24.51 -17.94 -17.40
C LYS A 70 -25.24 -17.87 -16.06
N ILE A 71 -25.09 -16.77 -15.33
CA ILE A 71 -25.62 -16.58 -13.97
C ILE A 71 -26.80 -15.60 -13.94
N ASN A 72 -27.73 -15.83 -13.01
CA ASN A 72 -28.90 -14.97 -12.77
C ASN A 72 -28.43 -13.51 -12.49
N PRO A 73 -29.09 -12.48 -13.06
CA PRO A 73 -28.79 -11.08 -12.78
C PRO A 73 -28.72 -10.71 -11.29
N GLU A 74 -29.54 -11.31 -10.43
CA GLU A 74 -29.47 -11.08 -8.96
C GLU A 74 -28.13 -11.52 -8.38
N PHE A 75 -27.59 -12.61 -8.91
CA PHE A 75 -26.32 -13.17 -8.48
C PHE A 75 -25.12 -12.35 -9.02
N ASN A 76 -25.21 -11.87 -10.25
CA ASN A 76 -24.23 -10.94 -10.81
C ASN A 76 -24.14 -9.64 -10.00
N LYS A 77 -25.29 -9.11 -9.56
CA LYS A 77 -25.35 -7.94 -8.67
C LYS A 77 -24.58 -8.18 -7.37
N LEU A 78 -24.80 -9.33 -6.71
CA LEU A 78 -24.08 -9.71 -5.49
C LEU A 78 -22.55 -9.79 -5.70
N LEU A 79 -22.11 -10.39 -6.80
CA LEU A 79 -20.68 -10.45 -7.13
C LEU A 79 -20.08 -9.06 -7.39
N THR A 80 -20.82 -8.18 -8.05
CA THR A 80 -20.42 -6.79 -8.27
C THR A 80 -20.32 -6.01 -6.96
N GLU A 81 -21.29 -6.18 -6.04
CA GLU A 81 -21.24 -5.60 -4.70
C GLU A 81 -20.03 -6.10 -3.91
N LYS A 82 -19.76 -7.42 -3.93
CA LYS A 82 -18.56 -8.00 -3.32
C LYS A 82 -17.27 -7.43 -3.90
N LYS A 83 -17.20 -7.27 -5.22
CA LYS A 83 -16.06 -6.63 -5.90
C LYS A 83 -15.85 -5.21 -5.34
N GLN A 84 -16.91 -4.41 -5.25
CA GLN A 84 -16.83 -3.04 -4.74
C GLN A 84 -16.43 -2.98 -3.27
N PHE A 85 -16.90 -3.92 -2.46
CA PHE A 85 -16.45 -4.07 -1.08
C PHE A 85 -14.94 -4.31 -1.00
N MET A 86 -14.40 -5.25 -1.80
CA MET A 86 -12.96 -5.52 -1.82
C MET A 86 -12.14 -4.32 -2.30
N ILE A 87 -12.63 -3.57 -3.30
CA ILE A 87 -11.99 -2.33 -3.77
C ILE A 87 -11.94 -1.29 -2.64
N THR A 88 -13.08 -1.07 -1.98
CA THR A 88 -13.22 -0.10 -0.89
C THR A 88 -12.31 -0.46 0.27
N GLU A 89 -12.32 -1.72 0.70
CA GLU A 89 -11.48 -2.22 1.79
C GLU A 89 -9.99 -2.09 1.44
N ARG A 90 -9.57 -2.45 0.23
CA ARG A 90 -8.19 -2.24 -0.24
C ARG A 90 -7.80 -0.76 -0.21
N ASN A 91 -8.69 0.13 -0.61
CA ASN A 91 -8.44 1.57 -0.61
C ASN A 91 -8.33 2.14 0.80
N SER A 92 -9.04 1.57 1.79
CA SER A 92 -8.85 1.92 3.20
C SER A 92 -7.41 1.66 3.67
N TYR A 93 -6.81 0.54 3.28
CA TYR A 93 -5.41 0.22 3.60
C TYR A 93 -4.40 1.11 2.87
N VAL A 94 -4.73 1.58 1.66
CA VAL A 94 -3.91 2.54 0.92
C VAL A 94 -3.88 3.88 1.65
N ALA A 95 -5.04 4.34 2.15
CA ALA A 95 -5.11 5.54 2.97
C ALA A 95 -4.31 5.36 4.27
N LYS A 96 -4.45 4.22 4.97
CA LYS A 96 -3.64 3.89 6.14
C LYS A 96 -2.14 3.97 5.85
N ARG A 97 -1.66 3.37 4.74
CA ARG A 97 -0.24 3.48 4.34
C ARG A 97 0.20 4.93 4.22
N ARG A 98 -0.58 5.77 3.52
CA ARG A 98 -0.26 7.20 3.34
C ARG A 98 -0.11 7.90 4.69
N THR A 99 -1.04 7.64 5.63
CA THR A 99 -0.97 8.18 6.99
C THR A 99 0.31 7.77 7.71
N TYR A 100 0.67 6.47 7.72
CA TYR A 100 1.91 6.03 8.37
C TYR A 100 3.16 6.61 7.71
N THR A 101 3.20 6.69 6.38
CA THR A 101 4.31 7.32 5.66
C THR A 101 4.49 8.78 6.07
N SER A 102 3.39 9.55 6.19
CA SER A 102 3.44 10.94 6.67
C SER A 102 3.88 11.04 8.14
N LEU A 103 3.38 10.16 9.01
CA LEU A 103 3.75 10.12 10.43
C LEU A 103 5.24 9.81 10.64
N ILE A 104 5.81 8.90 9.84
CA ILE A 104 7.24 8.57 9.88
C ILE A 104 8.08 9.76 9.41
N GLY A 105 7.68 10.40 8.30
CA GLY A 105 8.37 11.57 7.76
C GLY A 105 8.42 12.74 8.75
N ASN A 106 7.29 13.08 9.38
CA ASN A 106 7.23 14.16 10.38
C ASN A 106 8.11 13.88 11.62
N ARG A 107 8.20 12.62 12.06
CA ARG A 107 9.07 12.25 13.19
C ARG A 107 10.55 12.37 12.84
N GLN A 108 10.93 12.08 11.59
CA GLN A 108 12.30 12.18 11.14
C GLN A 108 12.75 13.65 11.06
N GLU A 109 11.94 14.52 10.44
CA GLU A 109 12.23 15.95 10.31
C GLU A 109 12.42 16.67 11.66
N SER A 110 11.68 16.23 12.70
CA SER A 110 11.82 16.78 14.05
C SER A 110 13.16 16.43 14.72
N LEU A 111 13.79 15.31 14.35
CA LEU A 111 15.06 14.87 14.96
C LEU A 111 16.28 15.52 14.27
N ASP A 112 16.17 15.84 12.99
CA ASP A 112 17.24 16.50 12.23
C ASP A 112 17.41 17.99 12.60
N LYS A 113 16.38 18.64 13.16
CA LYS A 113 16.43 20.05 13.57
C LYS A 113 17.16 20.34 14.89
N ASP A 114 17.37 19.34 15.74
CA ASP A 114 18.08 19.50 17.02
C ASP A 114 19.61 19.32 16.88
N SER A 115 20.12 19.04 15.69
CA SER A 115 21.57 18.89 15.44
C SER A 115 22.25 20.16 14.89
N HIS A 116 21.59 21.32 14.90
CA HIS A 116 22.19 22.58 14.43
C HIS A 116 22.06 23.73 15.45
N ALA A 117 22.64 23.52 16.63
CA ALA A 117 22.99 24.60 17.56
C ALA A 117 24.45 24.40 18.00
N GLY A 118 25.40 24.86 17.18
CA GLY A 118 26.81 24.80 17.55
C GLY A 118 27.78 25.27 16.46
N SER A 119 28.20 26.53 16.61
CA SER A 119 29.42 27.14 16.06
C SER A 119 29.39 27.69 14.62
N ALA A 120 29.34 29.02 14.55
CA ALA A 120 29.87 29.81 13.45
C ALA A 120 31.40 29.69 13.40
N GLN A 121 31.97 29.52 12.20
CA GLN A 121 33.07 30.31 11.63
C GLN A 121 33.50 29.72 10.27
N ASP A 122 33.31 30.55 9.24
CA ASP A 122 34.13 30.87 8.06
C ASP A 122 35.06 29.86 7.36
N ALA A 123 35.12 30.04 6.03
CA ALA A 123 36.13 29.66 5.04
C ALA A 123 36.03 28.29 4.31
N ASP A 124 35.59 28.40 3.06
CA ASP A 124 36.24 27.93 1.81
C ASP A 124 37.04 26.61 1.85
N VAL A 125 36.51 25.58 1.16
CA VAL A 125 37.25 24.84 0.12
C VAL A 125 36.30 23.87 -0.60
N CYS A 126 36.17 24.05 -1.91
CA CYS A 126 35.63 23.05 -2.82
C CYS A 126 36.61 21.87 -2.93
N VAL A 127 36.29 20.73 -2.31
CA VAL A 127 36.85 19.43 -2.72
C VAL A 127 35.72 18.46 -2.98
N ALA A 128 35.58 18.14 -4.26
CA ALA A 128 34.75 17.08 -4.78
C ALA A 128 35.25 15.73 -4.25
N SER A 129 34.35 14.95 -3.63
CA SER A 129 34.28 13.49 -3.77
C SER A 129 33.01 12.94 -3.11
N SER A 130 32.21 12.25 -3.92
CA SER A 130 31.36 11.12 -3.56
C SER A 130 30.48 11.24 -2.31
N TRP A 131 29.38 11.98 -2.42
CA TRP A 131 28.18 11.72 -1.64
C TRP A 131 26.99 11.72 -2.59
N LEU A 132 26.64 10.53 -3.12
CA LEU A 132 25.32 10.36 -3.72
C LEU A 132 24.30 10.66 -2.62
N SER A 133 23.60 11.76 -2.80
CA SER A 133 22.75 12.38 -1.80
C SER A 133 21.61 11.45 -1.34
N PRO A 134 21.13 11.53 -0.09
CA PRO A 134 19.92 10.84 0.37
C PRO A 134 18.64 11.24 -0.40
N ARG A 135 18.75 12.23 -1.29
CA ARG A 135 17.69 12.76 -2.16
C ARG A 135 17.24 11.80 -3.26
N LEU A 136 18.05 10.81 -3.65
CA LEU A 136 17.64 9.80 -4.64
C LEU A 136 16.71 8.72 -4.06
N HIS A 137 16.90 8.34 -2.79
CA HIS A 137 15.97 7.42 -2.12
C HIS A 137 14.58 8.03 -1.94
N ALA A 138 14.51 9.33 -1.62
CA ALA A 138 13.25 10.04 -1.54
C ALA A 138 12.51 10.08 -2.89
N LEU A 139 13.22 10.30 -4.00
CA LEU A 139 12.61 10.30 -5.34
C LEU A 139 12.09 8.91 -5.74
N HIS A 140 12.82 7.83 -5.44
CA HIS A 140 12.36 6.48 -5.74
C HIS A 140 11.11 6.10 -4.92
N PHE A 141 11.03 6.56 -3.66
CA PHE A 141 9.85 6.40 -2.81
C PHE A 141 8.66 7.22 -3.32
N PHE A 142 8.90 8.48 -3.73
CA PHE A 142 7.88 9.34 -4.32
C PHE A 142 7.36 8.79 -5.65
N LEU A 143 8.21 8.27 -6.54
CA LEU A 143 7.78 7.65 -7.79
C LEU A 143 7.01 6.34 -7.55
N SER A 144 7.38 5.52 -6.56
CA SER A 144 6.59 4.33 -6.17
C SER A 144 5.22 4.70 -5.58
N CYS A 145 5.12 5.79 -4.83
CA CYS A 145 3.85 6.33 -4.31
C CYS A 145 3.00 6.97 -5.42
N PHE A 146 3.61 7.73 -6.33
CA PHE A 146 2.90 8.38 -7.44
C PHE A 146 2.40 7.35 -8.47
N SER A 147 3.14 6.26 -8.70
CA SER A 147 2.67 5.13 -9.52
C SER A 147 1.47 4.41 -8.88
N CYS A 148 1.38 4.39 -7.55
CA CYS A 148 0.15 3.95 -6.87
C CYS A 148 -1.02 4.96 -7.00
N GLN A 149 -0.73 6.27 -7.11
CA GLN A 149 -1.74 7.33 -7.25
C GLN A 149 -2.32 7.42 -8.66
N LYS A 150 -1.50 7.24 -9.70
CA LYS A 150 -1.91 7.40 -11.12
C LYS A 150 -2.67 6.20 -11.70
N GLN A 151 -2.88 5.14 -10.93
CA GLN A 151 -3.74 4.00 -11.28
C GLN A 151 -5.01 3.89 -10.40
N ILE A 152 -5.41 5.01 -9.77
CA ILE A 152 -6.63 5.13 -8.95
C ILE A 152 -7.77 5.84 -9.72
N LEU A 153 -7.50 6.40 -10.91
CA LEU A 153 -8.53 6.61 -11.93
C LEU A 153 -8.63 5.36 -12.81
#